data_AF-A0A804MG42-F1
#
_entry.id   AF-A0A804MG42-F1
#
_cell.length_a   1.000
_cell.length_b   1.000
_cell.length_c   1.000
_cell.angle_alpha   90.00
_cell.angle_beta   90.00
_cell.angle_gamma   90.00
#
_symmetry.space_group_name_H-M   'P 1'
#
loop_
_entity.id
_entity.type
_entity.pdbx_description
1 polymer ?
#
loop_
_entity_poly.entity_id
_entity_poly.type
_entity_poly.pdbx_seq_one_letter_code
_entity_poly.pdbx_strand_id
1 'polypeptide(L)'
;MVITASNDLNEETIDALNKQGHEVDAFGIGTYLVTCYSQAALGCVFKLVEINNRPRIKLSEDVAKVSIPCKKRCFRLYGKEGYPLVDIMIRESEPSPKAGERILCRHPFIESKRAYVVPQHVEELLQYYWPGTSDKPRAELPSLEKIRSRCMQQLEKLRPDHIRRLNPTPYKVSVSAKLYDFIHCLWLNEAPVGELQ
;
A
#
# COMPACT_ATOMS: atom_id res chain seq x y z
N MET A 1 24.32 -13.19 -32.00
CA MET A 1 23.05 -13.89 -32.27
C MET A 1 22.21 -13.74 -31.02
N VAL A 2 20.93 -13.38 -31.12
CA VAL A 2 20.03 -13.24 -29.96
C VAL A 2 19.16 -14.51 -29.88
N ILE A 3 19.19 -15.24 -28.78
CA ILE A 3 18.37 -16.42 -28.52
C ILE A 3 17.11 -15.99 -27.76
N THR A 4 15.94 -16.18 -28.34
CA THR A 4 14.66 -15.87 -27.71
C THR A 4 13.90 -17.14 -27.39
N ALA A 5 13.42 -17.29 -26.14
CA ALA A 5 12.60 -18.42 -25.70
C ALA A 5 11.18 -18.00 -25.36
N SER A 6 10.21 -18.80 -25.78
CA SER A 6 8.79 -18.63 -25.45
C SER A 6 8.11 -19.98 -25.44
N ASN A 7 7.62 -20.44 -24.29
CA ASN A 7 6.70 -21.58 -24.13
C ASN A 7 6.39 -21.75 -22.63
N ASP A 8 5.16 -21.50 -22.19
CA ASP A 8 4.71 -21.69 -20.79
C ASP A 8 5.68 -21.20 -19.70
N LEU A 9 6.31 -20.05 -19.96
CA LEU A 9 7.28 -19.44 -19.04
C LEU A 9 6.55 -18.70 -17.91
N ASN A 10 7.12 -18.79 -16.71
CA ASN A 10 6.68 -18.15 -15.47
C ASN A 10 7.91 -17.82 -14.60
N GLU A 11 7.74 -17.23 -13.41
CA GLU A 11 8.88 -16.84 -12.59
C GLU A 11 9.75 -18.03 -12.12
N GLU A 12 9.14 -19.18 -11.84
CA GLU A 12 9.85 -20.38 -11.35
C GLU A 12 10.69 -21.04 -12.43
N THR A 13 10.12 -21.23 -13.62
CA THR A 13 10.82 -21.77 -14.79
C THR A 13 11.98 -20.87 -15.22
N ILE A 14 11.77 -19.56 -15.24
CA ILE A 14 12.84 -18.59 -15.54
C ILE A 14 13.94 -18.66 -14.46
N ASP A 15 13.59 -18.78 -13.18
CA ASP A 15 14.60 -18.94 -12.11
C ASP A 15 15.40 -20.25 -12.25
N ALA A 16 14.74 -21.36 -12.61
CA ALA A 16 15.38 -22.64 -12.84
C ALA A 16 16.36 -22.59 -14.02
N LEU A 17 15.93 -21.99 -15.14
CA LEU A 17 16.81 -21.79 -16.30
C LEU A 17 18.03 -20.95 -15.88
N ASN A 18 17.84 -19.84 -15.17
CA ASN A 18 18.94 -18.96 -14.76
C ASN A 18 19.99 -19.70 -13.91
N LYS A 19 19.54 -20.59 -13.01
CA LYS A 19 20.43 -21.45 -12.20
C LYS A 19 21.20 -22.48 -13.01
N GLN A 20 20.68 -22.90 -14.16
CA GLN A 20 21.33 -23.86 -15.06
C GLN A 20 22.36 -23.20 -16.00
N GLY A 21 22.45 -21.87 -16.03
CA GLY A 21 23.36 -21.14 -16.92
C GLY A 21 22.94 -21.23 -18.39
N HIS A 22 21.66 -20.96 -18.68
CA HIS A 22 21.17 -20.92 -20.07
C HIS A 22 21.82 -19.82 -20.92
N GLU A 23 21.74 -19.96 -22.24
CA GLU A 23 22.20 -18.96 -23.22
C GLU A 23 21.06 -18.09 -23.81
N VAL A 24 19.85 -18.17 -23.26
CA VAL A 24 18.69 -17.35 -23.69
C VAL A 24 18.91 -15.86 -23.35
N ASP A 25 18.74 -14.99 -24.34
CA ASP A 25 18.87 -13.52 -24.21
C ASP A 25 17.54 -12.82 -23.94
N ALA A 26 16.41 -13.41 -24.38
CA ALA A 26 15.09 -12.80 -24.26
C ALA A 26 13.99 -13.84 -24.00
N PHE A 27 13.02 -13.47 -23.16
CA PHE A 27 11.87 -14.31 -22.82
C PHE A 27 10.55 -13.70 -23.32
N GLY A 28 9.79 -14.48 -24.09
CA GLY A 28 8.41 -14.17 -24.46
C GLY A 28 7.44 -14.84 -23.49
N ILE A 29 6.80 -14.05 -22.62
CA ILE A 29 5.87 -14.55 -21.60
C ILE A 29 4.43 -14.19 -22.01
N GLY A 30 3.63 -15.22 -22.28
CA GLY A 30 2.22 -15.09 -22.66
C GLY A 30 1.28 -15.30 -21.48
N THR A 31 0.57 -16.43 -21.50
CA THR A 31 -0.55 -16.78 -20.59
C THR A 31 -0.29 -16.44 -19.12
N TYR A 32 0.85 -16.84 -18.56
CA TYR A 32 1.16 -16.63 -17.14
C TYR A 32 1.16 -15.15 -16.73
N LEU A 33 1.74 -14.28 -17.56
CA LEU A 33 1.83 -12.84 -17.28
C LEU A 33 0.49 -12.14 -17.51
N VAL A 34 -0.16 -12.37 -18.66
CA VAL A 34 -1.35 -11.60 -19.05
C VAL A 34 -2.60 -11.97 -18.26
N THR A 35 -2.66 -13.19 -17.74
CA THR A 35 -3.81 -13.67 -16.94
C THR A 35 -3.58 -13.55 -15.43
N CYS A 36 -2.38 -13.15 -15.00
CA CYS A 36 -1.95 -13.27 -13.61
C CYS A 36 -2.23 -14.69 -13.06
N TYR A 37 -1.77 -15.72 -13.76
CA TYR A 37 -2.27 -17.09 -13.64
C TYR A 37 -2.38 -17.63 -12.20
N SER A 38 -1.41 -17.31 -11.33
CA SER A 38 -1.40 -17.72 -9.92
C SER A 38 -2.48 -17.03 -9.07
N GLN A 39 -2.85 -15.79 -9.42
CA GLN A 39 -3.87 -15.01 -8.74
C GLN A 39 -4.50 -13.98 -9.71
N ALA A 40 -5.53 -14.40 -10.43
CA ALA A 40 -6.17 -13.60 -11.48
C ALA A 40 -6.90 -12.34 -10.98
N ALA A 41 -7.04 -12.16 -9.67
CA ALA A 41 -7.74 -11.02 -9.06
C ALA A 41 -6.97 -10.43 -7.86
N LEU A 42 -6.87 -9.10 -7.82
CA LEU A 42 -6.20 -8.39 -6.73
C LEU A 42 -7.05 -8.24 -5.46
N GLY A 43 -8.39 -8.25 -5.59
CA GLY A 43 -9.30 -8.10 -4.44
C GLY A 43 -9.54 -6.65 -3.99
N CYS A 44 -9.38 -5.65 -4.87
CA CYS A 44 -9.70 -4.25 -4.57
C CYS A 44 -11.18 -4.06 -4.20
N VAL A 45 -11.44 -3.19 -3.22
CA VAL A 45 -12.79 -2.86 -2.78
C VAL A 45 -13.01 -1.35 -2.74
N PHE A 46 -14.24 -0.93 -3.01
CA PHE A 46 -14.70 0.45 -2.77
C PHE A 46 -15.58 0.48 -1.52
N LYS A 47 -15.30 1.40 -0.59
CA LYS A 47 -16.05 1.55 0.67
C LYS A 47 -16.32 3.01 0.96
N LEU A 48 -17.55 3.31 1.37
CA LEU A 48 -17.91 4.62 1.91
C LEU A 48 -17.24 4.79 3.27
N VAL A 49 -16.44 5.85 3.42
CA VAL A 49 -15.74 6.17 4.68
C VAL A 49 -16.31 7.40 5.38
N GLU A 50 -17.04 8.24 4.66
CA GLU A 50 -17.62 9.49 5.16
C GLU A 50 -18.76 9.96 4.27
N ILE A 51 -19.84 10.46 4.86
CA ILE A 51 -20.96 11.10 4.14
C ILE A 51 -21.49 12.27 4.97
N ASN A 52 -21.71 13.43 4.36
CA ASN A 52 -22.16 14.64 5.05
C ASN A 52 -21.33 14.97 6.30
N ASN A 53 -19.99 14.88 6.18
CA ASN A 53 -19.03 15.04 7.29
C ASN A 53 -19.23 14.07 8.47
N ARG A 54 -20.00 12.98 8.29
CA ARG A 54 -20.18 11.92 9.27
C ARG A 54 -19.35 10.69 8.86
N PRO A 55 -18.34 10.32 9.65
CA PRO A 55 -17.53 9.13 9.39
C PRO A 55 -18.38 7.85 9.40
N ARG A 56 -18.02 6.88 8.56
CA ARG A 56 -18.69 5.59 8.46
C ARG A 56 -17.70 4.45 8.66
N ILE A 57 -18.10 3.49 9.47
CA ILE A 57 -17.37 2.24 9.71
C ILE A 57 -18.29 1.06 9.39
N LYS A 58 -17.76 0.07 8.69
CA LYS A 58 -18.40 -1.23 8.48
C LYS A 58 -17.71 -2.21 9.41
N LEU A 59 -18.46 -2.72 10.40
CA LEU A 59 -18.00 -3.78 11.28
C LEU A 59 -18.12 -5.15 10.59
N SER A 60 -17.35 -6.10 11.08
CA SER A 60 -17.25 -7.45 10.55
C SER A 60 -16.74 -8.35 11.66
N GLU A 61 -17.19 -9.61 11.70
CA GLU A 61 -16.64 -10.61 12.62
C GLU A 61 -15.13 -10.78 12.39
N ASP A 62 -14.73 -10.79 11.12
CA ASP A 62 -13.33 -10.71 10.71
C ASP A 62 -12.82 -9.27 10.82
N VAL A 63 -11.96 -9.03 11.82
CA VAL A 63 -11.31 -7.74 12.10
C VAL A 63 -10.57 -7.19 10.87
N ALA A 64 -10.00 -8.05 10.01
CA ALA A 64 -9.30 -7.61 8.81
C ALA A 64 -10.25 -6.98 7.76
N LYS A 65 -11.56 -7.22 7.87
CA LYS A 65 -12.60 -6.67 7.00
C LYS A 65 -13.31 -5.46 7.60
N VAL A 66 -12.85 -4.95 8.73
CA VAL A 66 -13.33 -3.69 9.31
C VAL A 66 -12.74 -2.52 8.53
N SER A 67 -13.60 -1.62 8.08
CA SER A 67 -13.17 -0.47 7.28
C SER A 67 -12.56 0.64 8.16
N ILE A 68 -11.51 1.29 7.69
CA ILE A 68 -10.98 2.49 8.36
C ILE A 68 -11.85 3.71 7.96
N PRO A 69 -12.51 4.38 8.92
CA PRO A 69 -13.47 5.47 8.67
C PRO A 69 -12.78 6.77 8.21
N CYS A 70 -13.60 7.78 7.91
CA CYS A 70 -13.30 9.17 7.55
C CYS A 70 -12.44 9.40 6.30
N LYS A 71 -12.39 10.66 5.83
CA LYS A 71 -11.41 11.10 4.83
C LYS A 71 -9.99 11.03 5.42
N LYS A 72 -9.04 10.52 4.63
CA LYS A 72 -7.67 10.22 5.05
C LYS A 72 -6.64 10.73 4.06
N ARG A 73 -5.45 11.01 4.58
CA ARG A 73 -4.23 11.27 3.82
C ARG A 73 -3.21 10.17 4.14
N CYS A 74 -2.44 9.76 3.14
CA CYS A 74 -1.46 8.70 3.26
C CYS A 74 -0.05 9.25 3.02
N PHE A 75 0.89 8.87 3.87
CA PHE A 75 2.27 9.28 3.78
C PHE A 75 3.22 8.10 3.87
N ARG A 76 4.33 8.16 3.16
CA ARG A 76 5.45 7.25 3.30
C ARG A 76 6.54 7.89 4.13
N LEU A 77 6.97 7.19 5.17
CA LEU A 77 8.00 7.65 6.09
C LEU A 77 9.33 6.98 5.76
N TYR A 78 10.35 7.77 5.46
CA TYR A 78 11.68 7.28 5.10
C TYR A 78 12.65 7.36 6.27
N GLY A 79 13.47 6.32 6.41
CA GLY A 79 14.52 6.22 7.43
C GLY A 79 15.79 6.97 7.05
N LYS A 80 16.79 6.91 7.93
CA LYS A 80 18.12 7.52 7.71
C LYS A 80 18.85 6.95 6.51
N GLU A 81 18.64 5.67 6.22
CA GLU A 81 19.26 4.97 5.10
C GLU A 81 18.57 5.26 3.76
N GLY A 82 17.54 6.12 3.73
CA GLY A 82 16.82 6.48 2.51
C GLY A 82 15.76 5.47 2.07
N TYR A 83 15.61 4.34 2.78
CA TYR A 83 14.56 3.36 2.55
C TYR A 83 13.23 3.75 3.22
N PRO A 84 12.09 3.38 2.62
CA PRO A 84 10.79 3.57 3.25
C PRO A 84 10.61 2.55 4.39
N LEU A 85 10.13 3.04 5.54
CA LEU A 85 9.99 2.26 6.77
C LEU A 85 8.55 1.80 7.01
N VAL A 86 7.59 2.68 6.71
CA VAL A 86 6.17 2.50 6.98
C VAL A 86 5.36 3.49 6.15
N ASP A 87 4.21 3.05 5.64
CA ASP A 87 3.18 3.95 5.13
C ASP A 87 2.17 4.21 6.25
N ILE A 88 1.88 5.49 6.52
CA ILE A 88 0.99 5.93 7.60
C ILE A 88 -0.23 6.65 7.02
N MET A 89 -1.41 6.25 7.48
CA MET A 89 -2.67 6.96 7.28
C MET A 89 -2.95 7.91 8.44
N ILE A 90 -3.37 9.13 8.12
CA ILE A 90 -3.84 10.13 9.08
C ILE A 90 -5.20 10.66 8.63
N ARG A 91 -5.98 11.25 9.54
CA ARG A 91 -7.21 11.97 9.18
C ARG A 91 -6.88 13.21 8.35
N GLU A 92 -7.78 13.61 7.46
CA GLU A 92 -7.64 14.85 6.68
C GLU A 92 -7.35 16.08 7.56
N SER A 93 -7.98 16.14 8.74
CA SER A 93 -7.85 17.26 9.69
C SER A 93 -6.55 17.26 10.50
N GLU A 94 -5.73 16.21 10.41
CA GLU A 94 -4.46 16.13 11.14
C GLU A 94 -3.34 16.88 10.40
N PRO A 95 -2.40 17.49 11.15
CA PRO A 95 -1.21 18.06 10.53
C PRO A 95 -0.39 16.96 9.85
N SER A 96 0.19 17.27 8.70
CA SER A 96 1.08 16.35 7.98
C SER A 96 2.28 15.97 8.87
N PRO A 97 2.76 14.71 8.84
CA PRO A 97 4.01 14.33 9.48
C PRO A 97 5.17 15.15 8.88
N LYS A 98 6.18 15.45 9.69
CA LYS A 98 7.35 16.22 9.24
C LYS A 98 8.64 15.44 9.48
N ALA A 99 9.63 15.71 8.62
CA ALA A 99 10.98 15.19 8.81
C ALA A 99 11.55 15.67 10.16
N GLY A 100 12.26 14.79 10.87
CA GLY A 100 12.82 15.06 12.19
C GLY A 100 11.83 15.00 13.36
N GLU A 101 10.53 14.99 13.11
CA GLU A 101 9.51 14.94 14.16
C GLU A 101 9.09 13.48 14.45
N ARG A 102 9.16 13.09 15.72
CA ARG A 102 8.81 11.73 16.16
C ARG A 102 7.29 11.50 16.06
N ILE A 103 6.88 10.43 15.39
CA ILE A 103 5.48 10.02 15.24
C ILE A 103 5.28 8.57 15.70
N LEU A 104 4.17 8.32 16.40
CA LEU A 104 3.75 6.97 16.79
C LEU A 104 2.94 6.34 15.65
N CYS A 105 3.47 5.27 15.05
CA CYS A 105 2.80 4.47 14.03
C CYS A 105 2.18 3.23 14.69
N ARG A 106 0.88 3.03 14.52
CA ARG A 106 0.14 1.89 15.11
C ARG A 106 -0.47 1.04 14.01
N HIS A 107 -0.43 -0.28 14.16
CA HIS A 107 -1.30 -1.15 13.38
C HIS A 107 -2.76 -0.82 13.73
N PRO A 108 -3.67 -0.72 12.74
CA PRO A 108 -5.04 -0.26 12.99
C PRO A 108 -5.84 -1.15 13.93
N PHE A 109 -5.49 -2.44 14.06
CA PHE A 109 -6.28 -3.42 14.82
C PHE A 109 -5.47 -4.39 15.70
N ILE A 110 -4.14 -4.22 15.78
CA ILE A 110 -3.29 -5.12 16.57
C ILE A 110 -2.45 -4.24 17.51
N GLU A 111 -2.88 -4.14 18.76
CA GLU A 111 -2.34 -3.21 19.77
C GLU A 111 -0.84 -3.36 20.01
N SER A 112 -0.34 -4.60 20.00
CA SER A 112 1.06 -4.92 20.22
C SER A 112 1.96 -4.46 19.07
N LYS A 113 1.41 -4.24 17.86
CA LYS A 113 2.16 -3.81 16.68
C LYS A 113 2.17 -2.29 16.59
N ARG A 114 3.15 -1.67 17.25
CA ARG A 114 3.36 -0.21 17.23
C ARG A 114 4.84 0.14 17.30
N ALA A 115 5.22 1.27 16.72
CA ALA A 115 6.58 1.77 16.75
C ALA A 115 6.63 3.29 16.65
N TYR A 116 7.62 3.90 17.31
CA TYR A 116 7.97 5.29 17.03
C TYR A 116 8.88 5.37 15.81
N VAL A 117 8.61 6.34 14.94
CA VAL A 117 9.44 6.64 13.76
C VAL A 117 9.83 8.11 13.81
N VAL A 118 11.10 8.39 13.50
CA VAL A 118 11.61 9.74 13.26
C VAL A 118 12.02 9.80 11.78
N PRO A 119 11.11 10.19 10.88
CA PRO A 119 11.39 10.15 9.45
C PRO A 119 12.44 11.19 9.08
N GLN A 120 13.33 10.86 8.14
CA GLN A 120 14.22 11.84 7.51
C GLN A 120 13.59 12.49 6.29
N HIS A 121 12.66 11.79 5.65
CA HIS A 121 11.86 12.31 4.56
C HIS A 121 10.43 11.77 4.68
N VAL A 122 9.47 12.59 4.27
CA VAL A 122 8.04 12.30 4.29
C VAL A 122 7.50 12.59 2.89
N GLU A 123 6.87 11.59 2.28
CA GLU A 123 6.24 11.70 0.96
C GLU A 123 4.73 11.53 1.11
N GLU A 124 3.93 12.48 0.59
CA GLU A 124 2.49 12.31 0.49
C GLU A 124 2.13 11.45 -0.73
N LEU A 125 1.36 10.38 -0.52
CA LEU A 125 1.14 9.33 -1.52
C LEU A 125 -0.06 9.61 -2.42
N LEU A 126 -1.09 10.30 -1.91
CA LEU A 126 -2.30 10.59 -2.67
C LEU A 126 -2.16 11.93 -3.39
N GLN A 127 -2.26 11.90 -4.72
CA GLN A 127 -2.23 13.09 -5.56
C GLN A 127 -3.63 13.42 -6.09
N TYR A 128 -3.97 14.70 -6.06
CA TYR A 128 -5.28 15.19 -6.51
C TYR A 128 -5.30 15.41 -8.02
N TYR A 129 -5.89 14.48 -8.77
CA TYR A 129 -5.94 14.55 -10.25
C TYR A 129 -7.21 15.21 -10.80
N TRP A 130 -8.34 15.08 -10.12
CA TRP A 130 -9.61 15.61 -10.61
C TRP A 130 -10.54 16.04 -9.46
N PRO A 131 -11.09 17.26 -9.50
CA PRO A 131 -12.04 17.75 -8.50
C PRO A 131 -13.44 17.14 -8.53
N GLY A 132 -13.79 16.36 -9.56
CA GLY A 132 -15.13 15.82 -9.71
C GLY A 132 -16.14 16.80 -10.29
N THR A 133 -15.75 18.05 -10.56
CA THR A 133 -16.56 19.03 -11.29
C THR A 133 -16.02 19.22 -12.71
N SER A 134 -16.91 19.53 -13.65
CA SER A 134 -16.54 19.79 -15.06
C SER A 134 -15.84 21.14 -15.24
N ASP A 135 -15.99 22.05 -14.28
CA ASP A 135 -15.58 23.47 -14.40
C ASP A 135 -14.09 23.69 -14.09
N LYS A 136 -13.42 22.67 -13.55
CA LYS A 136 -12.01 22.74 -13.16
C LYS A 136 -11.19 21.76 -14.00
N PRO A 137 -10.05 22.21 -14.55
CA PRO A 137 -9.22 21.34 -15.36
C PRO A 137 -8.67 20.18 -14.53
N ARG A 138 -8.51 19.03 -15.19
CA ARG A 138 -7.82 17.87 -14.63
C ARG A 138 -6.31 18.14 -14.58
N ALA A 139 -5.62 17.55 -13.60
CA ALA A 139 -4.17 17.54 -13.60
C ALA A 139 -3.65 16.71 -14.80
N GLU A 140 -2.50 17.10 -15.34
CA GLU A 140 -1.85 16.38 -16.43
C GLU A 140 -1.39 14.99 -15.98
N LEU A 141 -1.66 13.97 -16.80
CA LEU A 141 -1.21 12.62 -16.52
C LEU A 141 0.26 12.44 -16.94
N PRO A 142 1.08 11.73 -16.15
CA PRO A 142 2.46 11.46 -16.53
C PRO A 142 2.54 10.56 -17.77
N SER A 143 3.59 10.72 -18.58
CA SER A 143 3.85 9.82 -19.71
C SER A 143 4.23 8.40 -19.27
N LEU A 144 4.13 7.44 -20.18
CA LEU A 144 4.48 6.03 -19.91
C LEU A 144 5.94 5.89 -19.45
N GLU A 145 6.87 6.65 -20.03
CA GLU A 145 8.29 6.64 -19.69
C GLU A 145 8.52 7.15 -18.26
N LYS A 146 7.78 8.19 -17.85
CA LYS A 146 7.82 8.72 -16.49
C LYS A 146 7.24 7.72 -15.49
N ILE A 147 6.13 7.05 -15.84
CA ILE A 147 5.52 6.00 -14.99
C ILE A 147 6.49 4.83 -14.82
N ARG A 148 7.08 4.33 -15.91
CA ARG A 148 8.07 3.24 -15.88
C ARG A 148 9.29 3.62 -15.04
N SER A 149 9.87 4.80 -15.28
CA SER A 149 11.05 5.26 -14.55
C SER A 149 10.76 5.41 -13.05
N ARG A 150 9.58 5.95 -12.69
CA ARG A 150 9.13 6.02 -11.29
C ARG A 150 9.03 4.63 -10.67
N CYS A 151 8.42 3.66 -11.36
CA CYS A 151 8.26 2.30 -10.86
C CYS A 151 9.63 1.66 -10.54
N MET A 152 10.57 1.72 -11.49
CA MET A 152 11.93 1.18 -11.31
C MET A 152 12.65 1.85 -10.12
N GLN A 153 12.63 3.18 -10.05
CA GLN A 153 13.24 3.92 -8.95
C GLN A 153 12.62 3.59 -7.59
N GLN A 154 11.32 3.33 -7.53
CA GLN A 154 10.63 2.96 -6.29
C GLN A 154 10.99 1.53 -5.86
N LEU A 155 11.14 0.59 -6.80
CA LEU A 155 11.60 -0.77 -6.51
C LEU A 155 13.04 -0.79 -5.99
N GLU A 156 13.94 0.00 -6.59
CA GLU A 156 15.33 0.15 -6.13
C GLU A 156 15.44 0.76 -4.71
N LYS A 157 14.48 1.61 -4.36
CA LYS A 157 14.38 2.22 -3.02
C LYS A 157 13.75 1.32 -1.98
N LEU A 158 13.21 0.16 -2.32
CA LEU A 158 12.69 -0.77 -1.32
C LEU A 158 13.83 -1.57 -0.71
N ARG A 159 13.71 -1.89 0.58
CA ARG A 159 14.68 -2.79 1.22
C ARG A 159 14.62 -4.17 0.54
N PRO A 160 15.77 -4.83 0.33
CA PRO A 160 15.82 -6.14 -0.32
C PRO A 160 14.92 -7.21 0.31
N ASP A 161 14.67 -7.14 1.63
CA ASP A 161 13.83 -8.10 2.33
C ASP A 161 12.33 -7.97 2.00
N HIS A 162 11.87 -6.83 1.50
CA HIS A 162 10.50 -6.64 1.01
C HIS A 162 10.29 -7.19 -0.41
N ILE A 163 11.34 -7.25 -1.22
CA ILE A 163 11.27 -7.62 -2.64
C ILE A 163 11.82 -9.02 -2.95
N ARG A 164 12.35 -9.72 -1.93
CA ARG A 164 12.79 -11.11 -2.10
C ARG A 164 11.60 -12.01 -2.45
N ARG A 165 11.83 -12.97 -3.34
CA ARG A 165 10.78 -13.89 -3.82
C ARG A 165 10.24 -14.80 -2.72
N LEU A 166 11.14 -15.41 -1.95
CA LEU A 166 10.77 -16.36 -0.92
C LEU A 166 10.55 -15.66 0.43
N ASN A 167 9.35 -15.79 0.98
CA ASN A 167 8.97 -15.26 2.28
C ASN A 167 9.33 -13.76 2.47
N PRO A 168 8.86 -12.85 1.60
CA PRO A 168 9.15 -11.42 1.76
C PRO A 168 8.69 -10.90 3.13
N THR A 169 9.47 -10.01 3.72
CA THR A 169 9.06 -9.31 4.95
C THR A 169 7.83 -8.45 4.63
N PRO A 170 6.71 -8.57 5.36
CA PRO A 170 5.55 -7.72 5.14
C PRO A 170 5.90 -6.24 5.33
N TYR A 171 5.52 -5.40 4.37
CA TYR A 171 5.67 -3.95 4.49
C TYR A 171 4.65 -3.39 5.47
N LYS A 172 5.07 -2.43 6.30
CA LYS A 172 4.23 -1.89 7.37
C LYS A 172 3.29 -0.83 6.84
N VAL A 173 2.00 -1.02 7.08
CA VAL A 173 0.96 0.00 6.91
C VAL A 173 0.36 0.31 8.28
N SER A 174 0.33 1.57 8.65
CA SER A 174 -0.06 2.03 9.99
C SER A 174 -1.04 3.20 9.94
N VAL A 175 -1.60 3.52 11.09
CA VAL A 175 -2.41 4.72 11.33
C VAL A 175 -1.72 5.60 12.38
N SER A 176 -2.01 6.91 12.37
CA SER A 176 -1.61 7.80 13.45
C SER A 176 -2.28 7.41 14.77
N ALA A 177 -1.72 7.87 15.89
CA ALA A 177 -2.35 7.69 17.20
C ALA A 177 -3.77 8.26 17.24
N LYS A 178 -3.99 9.47 16.69
CA LYS A 178 -5.33 10.09 16.67
C LYS A 178 -6.32 9.32 15.80
N LEU A 179 -5.90 8.81 14.64
CA LEU A 179 -6.75 7.98 13.80
C LEU A 179 -7.03 6.61 14.46
N TYR A 180 -6.04 6.01 15.11
CA TYR A 180 -6.23 4.78 15.89
C TYR A 180 -7.30 4.96 16.96
N ASP A 181 -7.16 5.98 17.81
CA ASP A 181 -8.09 6.21 18.92
C ASP A 181 -9.49 6.52 18.39
N PHE A 182 -9.58 7.25 17.26
CA PHE A 182 -10.83 7.52 16.56
C PHE A 182 -11.50 6.24 16.02
N ILE A 183 -10.75 5.33 15.40
CA ILE A 183 -11.27 4.04 14.93
C ILE A 183 -11.91 3.26 16.09
N HIS A 184 -11.20 3.12 17.21
CA HIS A 184 -11.64 2.29 18.32
C HIS A 184 -12.81 2.92 19.07
N CYS A 185 -12.81 4.25 19.23
CA CYS A 185 -13.96 4.96 19.77
C CYS A 185 -15.22 4.76 18.91
N LEU A 186 -15.09 4.92 17.58
CA LEU A 186 -16.22 4.71 16.67
C LEU A 186 -16.67 3.25 16.63
N TRP A 187 -15.73 2.30 16.66
CA TRP A 187 -16.04 0.88 16.75
C TRP A 187 -16.89 0.59 17.98
N LEU A 188 -16.45 0.99 19.17
CA LEU A 188 -17.15 0.72 20.42
C LEU A 188 -18.57 1.30 20.43
N ASN A 189 -18.76 2.46 19.79
CA ASN A 189 -20.08 3.10 19.69
C ASN A 189 -21.04 2.37 18.73
N GLU A 190 -20.52 1.70 17.71
CA GLU A 190 -21.32 1.03 16.67
C GLU A 190 -21.46 -0.48 16.89
N ALA A 191 -20.61 -1.06 17.75
CA ALA A 191 -20.69 -2.48 18.08
C ALA A 191 -21.95 -2.76 18.91
N PRO A 192 -22.73 -3.79 18.57
CA PRO A 192 -23.92 -4.13 19.34
C PRO A 192 -23.54 -4.56 20.75
N VAL A 193 -24.23 -4.01 21.74
CA VAL A 193 -24.12 -4.43 23.14
C VAL A 193 -25.16 -5.51 23.39
N GLY A 194 -24.71 -6.70 23.78
CA GLY A 194 -25.61 -7.77 24.21
C GLY A 194 -26.05 -7.54 25.65
N GLU A 195 -27.34 -7.77 25.94
CA GLU A 195 -27.84 -7.91 27.29
C GLU A 195 -27.75 -9.38 27.71
N LEU A 196 -27.12 -9.66 28.85
CA LEU A 196 -27.09 -11.00 29.43
C LEU A 196 -28.27 -11.14 30.40
N GLN A 197 -29.11 -12.15 30.20
CA GLN A 197 -30.19 -12.54 31.10
C GLN A 197 -29.75 -13.68 32.02
#